data_AF-A0A1N7E2W0-F1
#
_entry.id   AF-A0A1N7E2W0-F1
#
_cell.length_a   1.000
_cell.length_b   1.000
_cell.length_c   1.000
_cell.angle_alpha   90.00
_cell.angle_beta   90.00
_cell.angle_gamma   90.00
#
_symmetry.space_group_name_H-M   'P 1'
#
loop_
_entity.id
_entity.type
_entity.pdbx_description
1 polymer ?
#
loop_
_entity_poly.entity_id
_entity_poly.type
_entity_poly.pdbx_seq_one_letter_code
_entity_poly.pdbx_strand_id
1 'polypeptide(L)'
;MDSSSFVGNPGSLLTFLGRVPGDGRTLVRDPRTNTWYDLSHVAGYPAGVLAASVDAELAGTGNDLYVTVATADQVAQTRCTVFPAPGTGGVPAWPGNCRPFTVLS
;
A
#
# COMPACT_ATOMS: atom_id res chain seq x y z
N MET A 1 24.36 -3.30 4.04
CA MET A 1 23.59 -4.49 3.68
C MET A 1 22.22 -3.98 3.29
N ASP A 2 21.97 -3.80 2.00
CA ASP A 2 20.68 -3.31 1.51
C ASP A 2 19.84 -4.50 1.09
N SER A 3 18.83 -4.82 1.90
CA SER A 3 17.85 -5.84 1.59
C SER A 3 16.47 -5.21 1.59
N SER A 4 16.22 -4.32 0.63
CA SER A 4 14.87 -3.91 0.27
C SER A 4 14.28 -5.00 -0.62
N SER A 5 13.50 -5.91 -0.03
CA SER A 5 12.81 -6.98 -0.72
C SER A 5 11.74 -6.40 -1.65
N PHE A 6 11.81 -6.81 -2.93
CA PHE A 6 10.74 -6.60 -3.90
C PHE A 6 9.88 -7.86 -3.94
N VAL A 7 8.59 -7.73 -3.66
CA VAL A 7 7.59 -8.76 -3.97
C VAL A 7 6.48 -8.08 -4.75
N GLY A 8 6.45 -8.32 -6.06
CA GLY A 8 5.31 -8.00 -6.93
C GLY A 8 4.63 -9.30 -7.35
N ASN A 9 3.30 -9.34 -7.27
CA ASN A 9 2.49 -10.48 -7.69
C ASN A 9 2.40 -10.54 -9.24
N PRO A 10 2.82 -11.63 -9.92
CA PRO A 10 2.90 -11.71 -11.38
C PRO A 10 1.56 -11.88 -12.12
N GLY A 11 0.42 -11.83 -11.43
CA GLY A 11 -0.91 -12.11 -12.01
C GLY A 11 -1.67 -10.91 -12.61
N SER A 12 -1.15 -9.69 -12.57
CA SER A 12 -1.84 -8.47 -13.01
C SER A 12 -0.97 -7.61 -13.93
N LEU A 13 -1.56 -7.10 -15.02
CA LEU A 13 -0.93 -6.11 -15.92
C LEU A 13 -0.56 -4.80 -15.19
N LEU A 14 -1.08 -4.55 -13.99
CA LEU A 14 -0.74 -3.43 -13.13
C LEU A 14 -0.02 -3.93 -11.88
N THR A 15 1.28 -3.63 -11.78
CA THR A 15 2.10 -3.92 -10.60
C THR A 15 2.30 -2.66 -9.77
N PHE A 16 1.76 -2.63 -8.56
CA PHE A 16 2.08 -1.61 -7.57
C PHE A 16 3.41 -1.94 -6.89
N LEU A 17 4.21 -0.93 -6.60
CA LEU A 17 5.51 -1.11 -5.95
C LEU A 17 5.50 -0.44 -4.59
N GLY A 18 5.88 -1.18 -3.54
CA GLY A 18 6.12 -0.64 -2.21
C GLY A 18 7.58 -0.21 -2.02
N ARG A 19 7.79 0.85 -1.25
CA ARG A 19 9.12 1.30 -0.80
C ARG A 19 9.04 1.84 0.63
N VAL A 20 10.02 1.48 1.45
CA VAL A 20 10.25 2.07 2.78
C VAL A 20 11.58 2.80 2.74
N PRO A 21 11.61 4.15 2.72
CA PRO A 21 12.86 4.89 2.87
C PRO A 21 13.38 4.78 4.31
N GLY A 22 14.63 5.16 4.54
CA GLY A 22 15.26 5.13 5.88
C GLY A 22 14.63 6.08 6.92
N ASP A 23 13.62 6.87 6.52
CA ASP A 23 12.82 7.74 7.40
C ASP A 23 11.57 7.04 7.96
N GLY A 24 11.37 5.76 7.66
CA GLY A 24 10.30 4.94 8.22
C GLY A 24 8.92 5.21 7.62
N ARG A 25 8.82 5.92 6.47
CA ARG A 25 7.57 6.08 5.72
C ARG A 25 7.30 4.91 4.80
N THR A 26 6.06 4.78 4.32
CA THR A 26 5.70 3.80 3.29
C THR A 26 5.19 4.51 2.07
N LEU A 27 5.89 4.32 0.96
CA LEU A 27 5.52 4.85 -0.35
C LEU A 27 5.01 3.72 -1.24
N VAL A 28 3.96 3.99 -2.00
CA VAL A 28 3.45 3.08 -3.02
C VAL A 28 3.43 3.78 -4.38
N ARG A 29 4.05 3.16 -5.39
CA ARG A 29 4.02 3.63 -6.77
C ARG A 29 2.81 3.08 -7.48
N ASP A 30 1.98 3.97 -8.01
CA ASP A 30 0.86 3.62 -8.87
C ASP A 30 1.34 3.45 -10.32
N PRO A 31 1.18 2.26 -10.94
CA PRO A 31 1.63 2.01 -12.31
C PRO A 31 0.85 2.81 -13.37
N ARG A 32 -0.34 3.33 -13.05
CA ARG A 32 -1.19 4.07 -14.01
C ARG A 32 -0.76 5.52 -14.18
N THR A 33 -0.32 6.14 -13.09
CA THR A 33 0.08 7.56 -13.06
C THR A 33 1.59 7.73 -12.89
N ASN A 34 2.32 6.65 -12.61
CA ASN A 34 3.75 6.67 -12.32
C ASN A 34 4.10 7.60 -11.13
N THR A 35 3.16 7.78 -10.20
CA THR A 35 3.31 8.66 -9.03
C THR A 35 3.53 7.82 -7.77
N TRP A 36 4.41 8.31 -6.89
CA TRP A 36 4.61 7.75 -5.54
C TRP A 36 3.67 8.43 -4.56
N TYR A 37 2.88 7.63 -3.84
CA TYR A 37 1.94 8.09 -2.82
C TYR A 37 2.44 7.70 -1.44
N ASP A 38 2.39 8.64 -0.51
CA ASP A 38 2.81 8.45 0.89
C ASP A 38 1.62 7.98 1.73
N LEU A 39 1.78 6.83 2.39
CA LEU A 39 0.78 6.21 3.26
C LEU A 39 1.03 6.49 4.75
N SER A 40 2.13 7.17 5.11
CA SER A 40 2.45 7.46 6.51
C SER A 40 1.46 8.41 7.19
N HIS A 41 0.62 9.09 6.39
CA HIS A 41 -0.46 9.95 6.87
C HIS A 41 -1.78 9.22 7.10
N VAL A 42 -1.88 7.94 6.73
CA VAL A 42 -3.09 7.15 6.97
C VAL A 42 -3.24 6.90 8.47
N ALA A 43 -4.47 7.05 8.98
CA ALA A 43 -4.75 6.85 10.40
C ALA A 43 -4.25 5.48 10.88
N GLY A 44 -3.68 5.42 12.09
CA GLY A 44 -3.15 4.18 12.67
C GLY A 44 -1.80 3.72 12.08
N TYR A 45 -1.17 4.50 11.19
CA TYR A 45 0.15 4.17 10.66
C TYR A 45 1.15 3.94 11.80
N PRO A 46 1.80 2.77 11.88
CA PRO A 46 2.67 2.46 12.99
C PRO A 46 4.01 3.21 12.88
N ALA A 47 4.57 3.60 14.02
CA ALA A 47 5.90 4.22 14.06
C ALA A 47 7.00 3.18 13.80
N GLY A 48 8.10 3.59 13.15
CA GLY A 48 9.28 2.74 12.98
C GLY A 48 9.08 1.59 11.98
N VAL A 49 8.38 1.84 10.87
CA VAL A 49 8.25 0.85 9.80
C VAL A 49 9.61 0.53 9.19
N LEU A 50 9.90 -0.76 9.07
CA LEU A 50 11.15 -1.31 8.55
C LEU A 50 10.95 -1.97 7.18
N ALA A 51 9.76 -2.49 6.92
CA ALA A 51 9.43 -3.17 5.67
C ALA A 51 7.95 -2.99 5.32
N ALA A 52 7.64 -3.11 4.03
CA ALA A 52 6.27 -3.11 3.55
C ALA A 52 6.10 -4.14 2.43
N SER A 53 4.94 -4.78 2.37
CA SER A 53 4.48 -5.55 1.22
C SER A 53 3.23 -4.90 0.64
N VAL A 54 3.08 -5.04 -0.67
CA VAL A 54 1.95 -4.51 -1.41
C VAL A 54 1.37 -5.66 -2.20
N ASP A 55 0.10 -5.97 -1.94
CA ASP A 55 -0.65 -6.95 -2.70
C ASP A 55 -1.90 -6.31 -3.30
N ALA A 56 -2.24 -6.75 -4.50
CA ALA A 56 -3.38 -6.25 -5.22
C ALA A 56 -4.32 -7.41 -5.50
N GLU A 57 -5.51 -7.38 -4.90
CA GLU A 57 -6.56 -8.32 -5.24
C GLU A 57 -7.21 -7.79 -6.51
N LEU A 58 -6.78 -8.29 -7.68
CA LEU A 58 -7.31 -7.89 -9.00
C LEU A 58 -8.14 -9.00 -9.68
N ALA A 59 -8.17 -10.20 -9.11
CA ALA A 59 -8.88 -11.33 -9.68
C ALA A 59 -10.33 -11.39 -9.20
N GLY A 60 -11.28 -11.24 -10.12
CA GLY A 60 -12.70 -11.63 -9.95
C GLY A 60 -13.61 -10.61 -9.26
N THR A 61 -13.20 -9.99 -8.16
CA THR A 61 -14.05 -9.04 -7.39
C THR A 61 -13.29 -7.92 -6.64
N GLY A 62 -11.96 -7.97 -6.58
CA GLY A 62 -11.16 -7.04 -5.78
C GLY A 62 -10.83 -5.75 -6.54
N ASN A 63 -11.15 -4.63 -5.90
CA ASN A 63 -10.85 -3.28 -6.39
C ASN A 63 -9.72 -2.63 -5.59
N ASP A 64 -9.05 -3.40 -4.74
CA ASP A 64 -8.34 -2.89 -3.60
C ASP A 64 -6.87 -3.30 -3.60
N LEU A 65 -6.09 -2.40 -3.03
CA LEU A 65 -4.70 -2.59 -2.68
C LEU A 65 -4.62 -2.84 -1.18
N TYR A 66 -3.90 -3.90 -0.81
CA TYR A 66 -3.54 -4.19 0.57
C TYR A 66 -2.08 -3.82 0.78
N VAL A 67 -1.83 -2.94 1.73
CA VAL A 67 -0.48 -2.53 2.12
C VAL A 67 -0.24 -2.99 3.53
N THR A 68 0.68 -3.94 3.67
CA THR A 68 1.10 -4.47 4.97
C THR A 68 2.44 -3.86 5.33
N VAL A 69 2.55 -3.32 6.53
CA VAL A 69 3.79 -2.74 7.05
C VAL A 69 4.24 -3.53 8.26
N ALA A 70 5.56 -3.70 8.39
CA ALA A 70 6.17 -4.37 9.53
C ALA A 70 7.09 -3.39 10.27
N THR A 71 6.97 -3.39 11.58
CA THR A 71 7.89 -2.74 12.52
C THR A 71 8.69 -3.81 13.26
N ALA A 72 9.47 -3.43 14.28
CA ALA A 72 10.15 -4.39 15.14
C ALA A 72 9.18 -5.33 15.90
N ASP A 73 8.02 -4.82 16.32
CA ASP A 73 7.16 -5.49 17.30
C ASP A 73 5.78 -5.87 16.75
N GLN A 74 5.38 -5.31 15.60
CA GLN A 74 4.04 -5.50 15.05
C GLN A 74 4.02 -5.46 13.53
N VAL A 75 3.02 -6.15 12.97
CA VAL A 75 2.62 -6.08 11.58
C VAL A 75 1.24 -5.43 11.53
N ALA A 76 1.06 -4.43 10.67
CA ALA A 76 -0.22 -3.76 10.48
C ALA A 76 -0.57 -3.70 9.00
N GLN A 77 -1.86 -3.67 8.67
CA GLN A 77 -2.33 -3.61 7.29
C GLN A 77 -3.37 -2.50 7.11
N THR A 78 -3.31 -1.86 5.95
CA THR A 78 -4.39 -1.02 5.43
C THR A 78 -4.92 -1.61 4.11
N ARG A 79 -6.18 -1.31 3.81
CA ARG A 79 -6.85 -1.60 2.54
C ARG A 79 -7.29 -0.29 1.91
N CYS A 80 -7.04 -0.15 0.62
CA CYS A 80 -7.36 1.07 -0.10
C CYS A 80 -7.93 0.76 -1.49
N THR A 81 -8.97 1.49 -1.88
CA THR A 81 -9.63 1.24 -3.16
C THR A 81 -8.87 1.89 -4.30
N VAL A 82 -8.47 1.08 -5.27
CA VAL A 82 -7.74 1.50 -6.47
C VAL A 82 -8.51 1.23 -7.76
N PHE A 83 -9.70 0.61 -7.72
CA PHE A 83 -10.54 0.41 -8.90
C PHE A 83 -12.05 0.66 -8.63
N PRO A 84 -12.83 1.21 -9.58
CA PRO A 84 -12.37 1.91 -10.79
C PRO A 84 -11.49 3.11 -10.41
N ALA A 85 -10.84 3.75 -11.41
CA ALA A 85 -9.85 4.80 -11.16
C ALA A 85 -10.32 5.79 -10.06
N PRO A 86 -9.62 5.88 -8.92
CA PRO A 86 -10.05 6.70 -7.80
C PRO A 86 -10.15 8.18 -8.18
N GLY A 87 -11.10 8.89 -7.59
CA GLY A 87 -11.38 10.29 -7.96
C GLY A 87 -12.34 10.46 -9.15
N THR A 88 -12.88 9.35 -9.69
CA THR A 88 -13.94 9.38 -10.72
C THR A 88 -15.23 8.73 -10.20
N GLY A 89 -16.39 9.22 -10.64
CA GLY A 89 -17.69 8.57 -10.39
C GLY A 89 -18.08 8.37 -8.91
N GLY A 90 -17.55 9.18 -7.98
CA GLY A 90 -17.82 9.03 -6.54
C GLY A 90 -16.88 8.10 -5.79
N VAL A 91 -15.84 7.55 -6.44
CA VAL A 91 -14.79 6.78 -5.77
C VAL A 91 -13.85 7.74 -5.02
N PRO A 92 -13.69 7.63 -3.69
CA PRO A 92 -12.82 8.51 -2.94
C PRO A 92 -11.37 8.40 -3.43
N ALA A 93 -10.65 9.52 -3.48
CA ALA A 93 -9.30 9.56 -4.07
C ALA A 93 -8.30 8.72 -3.25
N TRP A 94 -7.59 7.81 -3.93
CA TRP A 94 -6.42 7.13 -3.39
C TRP A 94 -5.24 8.12 -3.30
N PRO A 95 -4.43 8.10 -2.22
CA PRO A 95 -4.47 7.19 -1.06
C PRO A 95 -5.39 7.64 0.08
N GLY A 96 -6.05 8.80 -0.02
CA GLY A 96 -6.92 9.32 1.04
C GLY A 96 -8.14 8.45 1.37
N ASN A 97 -8.41 7.44 0.55
CA ASN A 97 -9.49 6.46 0.73
C ASN A 97 -9.08 5.20 1.49
N CYS A 98 -7.82 5.12 1.91
CA CYS A 98 -7.32 4.03 2.73
C CYS A 98 -8.07 3.92 4.05
N ARG A 99 -8.35 2.69 4.48
CA ARG A 99 -8.80 2.41 5.84
C ARG A 99 -7.67 2.67 6.85
N PRO A 100 -7.97 2.92 8.13
CA PRO A 100 -6.93 2.96 9.15
C PRO A 100 -6.10 1.67 9.15
N PHE A 101 -4.80 1.80 9.39
CA PHE A 101 -3.95 0.65 9.65
C PHE A 101 -4.43 -0.09 10.89
N THR A 102 -4.54 -1.41 10.77
CA THR A 102 -4.94 -2.29 11.86
C THR A 102 -3.86 -3.34 12.08
N VAL A 103 -3.49 -3.57 13.34
CA VAL A 103 -2.52 -4.62 13.70
C VAL A 103 -3.10 -5.98 13.33
N LEU A 104 -2.30 -6.80 12.64
CA LEU A 104 -2.62 -8.18 12.33
C LEU A 104 -2.22 -9.04 13.53
N SER A 105 -3.21 -9.68 14.16
CA SER A 105 -3.04 -10.62 15.29
C SER A 105 -2.86 -12.06 14.83
#